data_AF-A0A3C1XWB5-F1
#
_entry.id   AF-A0A3C1XWB5-F1
#
_cell.length_a   1.000
_cell.length_b   1.000
_cell.length_c   1.000
_cell.angle_alpha   90.00
_cell.angle_beta   90.00
_cell.angle_gamma   90.00
#
_symmetry.space_group_name_H-M   'P 1'
#
loop_
_entity.id
_entity.type
_entity.pdbx_description
1 polymer ?
#
loop_
_entity_poly.entity_id
_entity_poly.type
_entity_poly.pdbx_seq_one_letter_code
_entity_poly.pdbx_strand_id
1 'polypeptide(L)' 'MLITEINLSAPDDFYEALIDAHRDLTNEQSQELNAALILLLANHLGDLPLLKEALQHARASVTQAA' A
#
# COMPACT_ATOMS: atom_id res chain seq x y z
N MET A 1 7.15 -13.31 -7.14
CA MET A 1 6.61 -12.49 -8.23
C MET A 1 5.46 -11.68 -7.68
N LEU A 2 5.41 -10.39 -8.01
CA LEU A 2 4.37 -9.48 -7.56
C LEU A 2 3.01 -9.81 -8.20
N ILE A 3 1.94 -9.76 -7.41
CA ILE A 3 0.57 -9.82 -7.90
C ILE A 3 0.08 -8.37 -8.08
N THR A 4 -0.28 -8.00 -9.30
CA THR A 4 -0.76 -6.65 -9.65
C THR A 4 -2.27 -6.60 -9.96
N GLU A 5 -2.93 -7.75 -9.90
CA GLU A 5 -4.38 -7.89 -10.07
C GLU A 5 -5.08 -7.91 -8.71
N ILE A 6 -6.41 -7.78 -8.70
CA ILE A 6 -7.21 -7.82 -7.48
C ILE A 6 -7.05 -9.21 -6.83
N ASN A 7 -6.47 -9.24 -5.63
CA ASN A 7 -6.22 -10.46 -4.86
C ASN A 7 -6.96 -10.47 -3.50
N LEU A 8 -7.79 -9.47 -3.23
CA LEU A 8 -8.59 -9.40 -2.01
C LEU A 8 -9.92 -10.13 -2.22
N SER A 9 -10.30 -10.99 -1.28
CA SER A 9 -11.59 -11.70 -1.31
C SER A 9 -12.79 -10.77 -1.10
N ALA A 10 -12.59 -9.67 -0.38
CA ALA A 10 -13.56 -8.60 -0.18
C ALA A 10 -12.86 -7.25 -0.33
N PRO A 11 -12.72 -6.73 -1.57
CA PRO A 11 -12.05 -5.45 -1.81
C PRO A 11 -12.75 -4.29 -1.10
N ASP A 12 -14.08 -4.26 -1.13
CA ASP A 12 -14.88 -3.17 -0.56
C ASP A 12 -14.69 -3.05 0.96
N ASP A 13 -14.74 -4.16 1.68
CA ASP A 13 -14.52 -4.20 3.13
C ASP A 13 -13.14 -3.64 3.52
N PHE A 14 -12.10 -3.95 2.73
CA PHE A 14 -10.76 -3.42 2.96
C PHE A 14 -10.68 -1.93 2.65
N TYR A 15 -11.33 -1.47 1.58
CA TYR A 15 -11.38 -0.05 1.25
C TYR A 15 -12.10 0.76 2.34
N GLU A 16 -13.20 0.24 2.89
CA GLU A 16 -13.89 0.87 4.02
C GLU A 16 -12.99 0.95 5.25
N ALA A 17 -12.34 -0.15 5.63
CA ALA A 17 -11.42 -0.18 6.76
C ALA A 17 -10.24 0.79 6.59
N LEU A 18 -9.72 0.93 5.37
CA LEU A 18 -8.65 1.87 5.06
C LEU A 18 -9.11 3.33 5.22
N ILE A 19 -10.28 3.67 4.69
CA ILE A 19 -10.86 5.01 4.83
C ILE A 19 -11.09 5.34 6.31
N ASP A 20 -11.64 4.40 7.07
CA ASP A 20 -11.88 4.58 8.50
C ASP A 20 -10.59 4.74 9.30
N ALA A 21 -9.52 4.05 8.93
CA ALA A 21 -8.21 4.21 9.57
C ALA A 21 -7.63 5.63 9.38
N HIS A 22 -8.01 6.33 8.32
CA HIS A 22 -7.60 7.70 8.04
C HIS A 22 -8.53 8.77 8.65
N ARG A 23 -9.69 8.38 9.19
CA ARG A 23 -10.66 9.31 9.75
C ARG A 23 -10.05 10.11 10.90
N ASP A 24 -10.35 11.40 10.94
CA ASP A 24 -9.89 12.35 11.97
C ASP A 24 -8.36 12.60 12.03
N LEU A 25 -7.59 12.08 11.06
CA LEU A 25 -6.15 12.36 10.94
C LEU A 25 -5.88 13.62 10.12
N THR A 26 -4.82 14.35 10.47
CA THR A 26 -4.26 15.38 9.57
C THR A 26 -3.61 14.72 8.35
N ASN A 27 -3.28 15.53 7.34
CA ASN A 27 -2.58 15.04 6.16
C ASN A 27 -1.22 14.41 6.52
N GLU A 28 -0.49 15.01 7.46
CA GLU A 28 0.80 14.53 7.94
C GLU A 28 0.64 13.18 8.66
N GLN A 29 -0.33 13.08 9.57
CA GLN A 29 -0.63 11.83 10.27
C GLN A 29 -1.10 10.72 9.32
N SER A 30 -1.87 11.08 8.28
CA SER A 30 -2.29 10.17 7.23
C SER A 30 -1.10 9.63 6.42
N GLN A 31 -0.10 10.47 6.14
CA GLN A 31 1.16 10.03 5.51
C GLN A 31 1.97 9.10 6.43
N GLU A 32 2.06 9.42 7.72
CA GLU A 32 2.72 8.57 8.72
C GLU A 32 2.03 7.20 8.83
N LEU A 33 0.69 7.15 8.84
CA LEU A 33 -0.08 5.91 8.85
C LEU A 33 0.24 5.06 7.62
N ASN A 34 0.25 5.67 6.43
CA ASN A 34 0.58 4.97 5.19
C ASN A 34 1.99 4.39 5.23
N ALA A 35 2.98 5.16 5.70
CA ALA A 35 4.35 4.67 5.84
C ALA A 35 4.45 3.51 6.82
N ALA A 36 3.78 3.60 7.97
CA ALA A 36 3.73 2.53 8.96
C ALA A 36 3.07 1.26 8.41
N LEU A 37 1.94 1.39 7.72
CA LEU A 37 1.23 0.27 7.08
C LEU A 37 2.11 -0.44 6.04
N ILE A 38 2.79 0.33 5.17
CA ILE A 38 3.71 -0.23 4.17
C ILE A 38 4.83 -1.03 4.84
N LEU A 39 5.44 -0.50 5.91
CA LEU A 39 6.51 -1.20 6.63
C LEU A 39 6.03 -2.46 7.35
N LEU A 40 4.82 -2.43 7.94
CA LEU A 40 4.22 -3.60 8.57
C LEU A 40 3.95 -4.72 7.55
N LEU A 41 3.37 -4.38 6.40
CA LEU A 41 3.12 -5.35 5.32
C LEU A 41 4.43 -5.87 4.73
N ALA A 42 5.44 -5.01 4.56
CA ALA A 42 6.76 -5.43 4.09
C ALA A 42 7.43 -6.42 5.05
N ASN A 43 7.34 -6.16 6.36
CA ASN A 43 7.82 -7.09 7.38
C ASN A 43 7.05 -8.41 7.36
N HIS A 44 5.73 -8.38 7.16
CA HIS A 44 4.91 -9.58 7.06
C HIS A 44 5.27 -10.43 5.84
N LEU A 45 5.57 -9.80 4.70
CA LEU A 45 5.97 -10.47 3.46
C LEU A 45 7.37 -11.08 3.54
N GLY A 46 8.34 -10.38 4.16
CA GLY A 46 9.70 -10.88 4.39
C GLY A 46 10.56 -11.13 3.14
N ASP A 47 10.11 -10.71 1.95
CA ASP A 47 10.77 -10.98 0.65
C ASP A 47 11.32 -9.69 0.02
N LEU A 48 12.62 -9.44 0.18
CA LEU A 48 13.27 -8.23 -0.34
C LEU A 48 13.22 -8.11 -1.88
N PRO A 49 13.50 -9.16 -2.68
CA PRO A 49 13.26 -9.13 -4.13
C PRO A 49 11.84 -8.71 -4.51
N LEU A 50 10.81 -9.29 -3.88
CA LEU A 50 9.41 -8.94 -4.12
C LEU A 50 9.12 -7.47 -3.78
N LEU A 51 9.66 -6.98 -2.66
CA LEU A 51 9.48 -5.59 -2.24
C LEU A 51 10.16 -4.61 -3.20
N LYS A 52 11.31 -4.96 -3.77
CA LYS A 52 11.97 -4.15 -4.81
C LYS A 52 11.15 -4.08 -6.09
N GLU A 53 10.56 -5.20 -6.51
CA GLU A 53 9.64 -5.25 -7.65
C GLU A 53 8.43 -4.33 -7.39
N ALA A 54 7.80 -4.42 -6.21
CA ALA A 54 6.69 -3.56 -5.81
C ALA A 54 7.05 -2.06 -5.86
N LEU A 55 8.22 -1.67 -5.35
CA LEU A 55 8.69 -0.28 -5.40
C LEU A 55 8.89 0.23 -6.84
N GLN A 56 9.40 -0.62 -7.73
CA GLN A 56 9.55 -0.28 -9.15
C GLN A 56 8.19 -0.04 -9.81
N HIS A 57 7.22 -0.93 -9.59
CA HIS A 57 5.85 -0.77 -10.09
C HIS A 57 5.16 0.48 -9.53
N ALA A 58 5.25 0.71 -8.22
CA ALA A 58 4.68 1.90 -7.59
C ALA A 58 5.27 3.19 -8.17
N ARG A 59 6.61 3.27 -8.30
CA ARG A 59 7.29 4.43 -8.91
C ARG A 59 6.89 4.63 -10.37
N ALA A 60 6.75 3.55 -11.15
CA ALA A 60 6.31 3.64 -12.53
C ALA A 60 4.88 4.22 -12.64
N SER A 61 3.95 3.80 -11.77
CA SER A 61 2.55 4.26 -11.81
C SER A 61 2.38 5.77 -11.67
N VAL A 62 3.24 6.43 -10.87
CA VAL A 62 3.18 7.88 -10.64
C VAL A 62 4.03 8.68 -11.61
N THR A 63 4.93 8.04 -12.36
CA THR A 63 5.83 8.70 -13.32
C THR A 63 5.42 8.52 -14.78
N GLN A 64 4.70 7.45 -15.11
CA GLN A 64 4.11 7.22 -16.44
C GLN A 64 2.76 7.93 -16.65
N ALA A 65 2.17 8.50 -15.60
CA ALA A 65 0.95 9.30 -15.69
C ALA A 65 1.20 10.75 -16.19
N ALA A 66 2.27 10.98 -16.95
CA ALA A 66 2.65 12.26 -17.56
C ALA A 66 2.65 12.14 -19.10
#